data_AF-Q09JS2-F1
#
_entry.id   AF-Q09JS2-F1
#
_cell.length_a   1.000
_cell.length_b   1.000
_cell.length_c   1.000
_cell.angle_alpha   90.00
_cell.angle_beta   90.00
_cell.angle_gamma   90.00
#
_symmetry.space_group_name_H-M   'P 1'
#
loop_
_entity.id
_entity.type
_entity.pdbx_description
1 polymer ?
#
loop_
_entity_poly.entity_id
_entity_poly.type
_entity_poly.pdbx_seq_one_letter_code
_entity_poly.pdbx_strand_id
1 'polypeptide(L)'
;RRVTVFKRVGQNIAMEANSRANDTPSWSVQVQNWFDEYKDCPKDVINSFRSPGGPPIGHFTQVVWAVTRFVGCGYTSYETEGGGFRYNKFYTCNYAPMGNFMGRPVYKTGEACSRCPEGGRCSQSLCSMRGAPKTPPKNQGDTGGKGGRYGKRFGR
;
A
#
# COMPACT_ATOMS: atom_id res chain seq x y z
N ARG A 1 -2.90 -1.65 14.88
CA ARG A 1 -4.38 -1.62 14.82
C ARG A 1 -4.88 -2.67 13.82
N ARG A 2 -5.64 -3.68 14.26
CA ARG A 2 -6.20 -4.74 13.40
C ARG A 2 -7.62 -4.35 12.99
N VAL A 3 -7.98 -4.47 11.71
CA VAL A 3 -9.34 -4.21 11.22
C VAL A 3 -10.09 -5.55 11.25
N THR A 4 -11.18 -5.66 12.00
CA THR A 4 -11.96 -6.92 12.16
C THR A 4 -12.81 -7.26 10.93
N VAL A 5 -13.03 -6.29 10.04
CA VAL A 5 -13.82 -6.43 8.81
C VAL A 5 -13.09 -7.28 7.75
N PHE A 6 -11.76 -7.26 7.72
CA PHE A 6 -10.96 -8.02 6.76
C PHE A 6 -10.03 -8.99 7.49
N LYS A 7 -10.31 -10.30 7.38
CA LYS A 7 -9.52 -11.36 8.03
C LYS A 7 -8.05 -11.40 7.56
N ARG A 8 -7.80 -11.00 6.31
CA ARG A 8 -6.48 -10.91 5.68
C ARG A 8 -6.40 -9.66 4.81
N VAL A 9 -5.22 -9.05 4.76
CA VAL A 9 -4.90 -7.88 3.94
C VAL A 9 -3.60 -8.14 3.19
N GLY A 10 -3.45 -7.51 2.02
CA GLY A 10 -2.17 -7.43 1.33
C GLY A 10 -1.27 -6.39 1.97
N GLN A 11 0.02 -6.39 1.62
CA GLN A 11 0.99 -5.46 2.18
C GLN A 11 2.10 -5.14 1.18
N ASN A 12 2.39 -3.85 1.02
CA ASN A 12 3.64 -3.39 0.41
C ASN A 12 4.48 -2.71 1.49
N ILE A 13 5.80 -2.93 1.43
CA ILE A 13 6.77 -2.30 2.32
C ILE A 13 7.86 -1.60 1.50
N ALA A 14 8.48 -0.57 2.08
CA ALA A 14 9.64 0.07 1.50
C ALA A 14 10.56 0.64 2.57
N MET A 15 11.85 0.76 2.25
CA MET A 15 12.85 1.35 3.13
C MET A 15 13.55 2.50 2.43
N GLU A 16 13.82 3.56 3.17
CA GLU A 16 14.61 4.72 2.74
C GLU A 16 15.70 4.97 3.79
N ALA A 17 16.95 5.16 3.35
CA ALA A 17 18.08 5.47 4.22
C ALA A 17 18.76 6.75 3.76
N ASN A 18 19.02 7.67 4.70
CA ASN A 18 19.56 8.99 4.43
C ASN A 18 20.75 9.31 5.34
N SER A 19 21.66 10.13 4.83
CA SER A 19 22.80 10.67 5.58
C SER A 19 22.45 11.88 6.44
N ARG A 20 21.33 12.54 6.14
CA ARG A 20 20.81 13.70 6.87
C ARG A 20 19.45 13.38 7.49
N ALA A 21 19.22 13.93 8.67
CA ALA A 21 17.93 13.84 9.33
C ALA A 21 16.86 14.49 8.45
N ASN A 22 15.79 13.76 8.18
CA ASN A 22 14.61 14.25 7.49
C ASN A 22 13.43 13.40 7.92
N ASP A 23 12.46 13.97 8.62
CA ASP A 23 11.25 13.26 9.05
C ASP A 23 10.08 13.38 8.07
N THR A 24 10.23 14.12 6.97
CA THR A 24 9.19 14.21 5.94
C THR A 24 9.09 12.88 5.19
N PRO A 25 7.90 12.25 5.12
CA PRO A 25 7.75 10.98 4.41
C PRO A 25 7.70 11.19 2.89
N SER A 26 8.50 10.42 2.15
CA SER A 26 8.55 10.42 0.68
C SER A 26 7.47 9.53 0.05
N TRP A 27 6.21 9.61 0.49
CA TRP A 27 5.14 8.68 0.08
C TRP A 27 4.99 8.52 -1.44
N SER A 28 5.00 9.62 -2.20
CA SER A 28 4.88 9.56 -3.65
C SER A 28 6.03 8.79 -4.30
N VAL A 29 7.25 8.92 -3.77
CA VAL A 29 8.41 8.15 -4.25
C VAL A 29 8.22 6.67 -3.96
N GLN A 30 7.81 6.31 -2.75
CA GLN A 30 7.61 4.90 -2.39
C GLN A 30 6.50 4.24 -3.22
N VAL A 31 5.38 4.94 -3.43
CA VAL A 31 4.28 4.46 -4.28
C VAL A 31 4.71 4.36 -5.73
N GLN A 32 5.48 5.33 -6.23
CA GLN A 32 5.99 5.28 -7.61
C GLN A 32 6.97 4.11 -7.79
N ASN A 33 7.86 3.86 -6.83
CA ASN A 33 8.79 2.73 -6.88
C ASN A 33 8.04 1.38 -6.91
N TRP A 34 6.98 1.24 -6.11
CA TRP A 34 6.11 0.06 -6.18
C TRP A 34 5.41 -0.05 -7.53
N PHE A 35 4.93 1.06 -8.08
CA PHE A 35 4.24 1.07 -9.38
C PHE A 35 5.19 0.71 -10.52
N ASP A 36 6.43 1.22 -10.48
CA ASP A 36 7.44 1.09 -11.54
C ASP A 36 7.84 -0.35 -11.86
N GLU A 37 7.56 -1.32 -10.97
CA GLU A 37 7.70 -2.75 -11.29
C GLU A 37 6.83 -3.17 -12.48
N TYR A 38 5.85 -2.36 -12.91
CA TYR A 38 5.09 -2.60 -14.15
C TYR A 38 5.99 -2.78 -15.38
N LYS A 39 7.17 -2.16 -15.37
CA LYS A 39 8.17 -2.23 -16.45
C LYS A 39 8.66 -3.66 -16.68
N ASP A 40 8.69 -4.45 -15.61
CA ASP A 40 9.15 -5.85 -15.61
C ASP A 40 7.98 -6.85 -15.59
N CYS A 41 6.72 -6.37 -15.56
CA CYS A 41 5.54 -7.23 -15.44
C CYS A 41 5.17 -7.87 -16.79
N PRO A 42 5.25 -9.20 -16.92
CA PRO A 42 4.76 -9.89 -18.12
C PRO A 42 3.24 -9.69 -18.28
N LYS A 43 2.78 -9.46 -19.50
CA LYS A 43 1.37 -9.14 -19.78
C LYS A 43 0.41 -10.27 -19.38
N ASP A 44 0.85 -11.52 -19.45
CA ASP A 44 0.04 -12.69 -19.08
C ASP A 44 -0.26 -12.76 -17.57
N VAL A 45 0.62 -12.20 -16.73
CA VAL A 45 0.43 -12.12 -15.26
C VAL A 45 -0.81 -11.30 -14.90
N ILE A 46 -1.20 -10.32 -15.73
CA ILE A 46 -2.41 -9.51 -15.52
C ILE A 46 -3.68 -10.39 -15.51
N ASN A 47 -3.73 -11.39 -16.38
CA ASN A 47 -4.90 -12.27 -16.51
C ASN A 47 -4.87 -13.43 -15.52
N SER A 48 -3.68 -13.87 -15.11
CA SER A 48 -3.49 -14.93 -14.13
C SER A 48 -2.24 -14.67 -13.32
N PHE A 49 -2.42 -14.09 -12.12
CA PHE A 49 -1.32 -13.68 -11.28
C PHE A 49 -0.46 -14.89 -10.88
N ARG A 50 0.85 -14.74 -11.04
CA ARG A 50 1.88 -15.70 -10.66
C ARG A 50 3.19 -14.97 -10.36
N SER A 51 4.08 -15.61 -9.62
CA SER A 51 5.47 -15.15 -9.58
C SER A 51 6.07 -15.24 -11.00
N PRO A 52 6.71 -14.17 -11.50
CA PRO A 52 7.20 -14.15 -12.88
C PRO A 52 8.46 -15.01 -13.08
N GLY A 53 9.14 -15.46 -12.00
CA GLY A 53 10.43 -16.14 -12.08
C GLY A 53 11.61 -15.22 -12.43
N GLY A 54 11.39 -13.90 -12.41
CA GLY A 54 12.36 -12.84 -12.69
C GLY A 54 12.24 -11.71 -11.65
N PRO A 55 12.39 -10.43 -12.05
CA PRO A 55 12.22 -9.29 -11.15
C PRO A 55 10.89 -9.35 -10.38
N PRO A 56 10.85 -8.84 -9.12
CA PRO A 56 9.62 -8.78 -8.35
C PRO A 56 8.62 -7.82 -8.99
N ILE A 57 7.35 -8.24 -9.03
CA ILE A 57 6.24 -7.45 -9.61
C ILE A 57 5.06 -7.32 -8.63
N GLY A 58 5.22 -7.88 -7.43
CA GLY A 58 4.17 -8.03 -6.45
C GLY A 58 3.69 -6.70 -5.87
N HIS A 59 4.57 -5.70 -5.77
CA HIS A 59 4.15 -4.40 -5.27
C HIS A 59 3.26 -3.70 -6.31
N PHE A 60 3.67 -3.72 -7.58
CA PHE A 60 2.87 -3.17 -8.68
C PHE A 60 1.50 -3.83 -8.75
N THR A 61 1.44 -5.17 -8.82
CA THR A 61 0.16 -5.87 -8.98
C THR A 61 -0.76 -5.68 -7.78
N GLN A 62 -0.22 -5.47 -6.57
CA GLN A 62 -1.04 -5.12 -5.40
C GLN A 62 -1.59 -3.69 -5.51
N VAL A 63 -0.79 -2.72 -6.01
CA VAL A 63 -1.24 -1.34 -6.20
C VAL A 63 -2.40 -1.26 -7.20
N VAL A 64 -2.35 -2.03 -8.29
CA VAL A 64 -3.37 -2.01 -9.35
C VAL A 64 -4.40 -3.15 -9.26
N TRP A 65 -4.49 -3.82 -8.10
CA TRP A 65 -5.41 -4.94 -7.92
C TRP A 65 -6.89 -4.47 -7.91
N ALA A 66 -7.67 -4.82 -8.93
CA ALA A 66 -9.01 -4.23 -9.15
C ALA A 66 -10.02 -4.48 -8.01
N VAL A 67 -9.86 -5.56 -7.26
CA VAL A 67 -10.75 -5.90 -6.14
C VAL A 67 -10.37 -5.13 -4.87
N THR A 68 -9.13 -4.68 -4.74
CA THR A 68 -8.66 -3.90 -3.59
C THR A 68 -9.32 -2.53 -3.61
N ARG A 69 -9.92 -2.12 -2.49
CA ARG A 69 -10.71 -0.86 -2.39
C ARG A 69 -10.28 0.05 -1.25
N PHE A 70 -9.64 -0.51 -0.24
CA PHE A 70 -9.21 0.20 0.94
C PHE A 70 -7.70 0.06 1.06
N VAL A 71 -7.04 1.17 1.34
CA VAL A 71 -5.61 1.22 1.62
C VAL A 71 -5.40 2.00 2.91
N GLY A 72 -4.50 1.51 3.76
CA GLY A 72 -4.07 2.19 4.97
C GLY A 72 -2.56 2.16 5.06
N CYS A 73 -1.94 3.33 5.13
CA CYS A 73 -0.49 3.47 5.10
C CYS A 73 0.03 4.13 6.37
N GLY A 74 1.27 3.80 6.73
CA GLY A 74 2.00 4.40 7.84
C GLY A 74 3.49 4.21 7.66
N TYR A 75 4.28 5.04 8.33
CA TYR A 75 5.72 4.93 8.30
C TYR A 75 6.31 5.10 9.70
N THR A 76 7.55 4.66 9.89
CA THR A 76 8.33 4.87 11.12
C THR A 76 9.72 5.35 10.74
N SER A 77 10.14 6.48 11.31
CA SER A 77 11.53 6.95 11.24
C SER A 77 12.32 6.38 12.42
N TYR A 78 13.56 5.97 12.18
CA TYR A 78 14.49 5.52 13.22
C TYR A 78 15.94 5.80 12.83
N GLU A 79 16.81 5.91 13.83
CA GLU A 79 18.25 6.09 13.63
C GLU A 79 19.00 4.80 13.95
N THR A 80 20.04 4.50 13.16
CA THR A 80 20.96 3.39 13.41
C THR A 80 22.34 3.93 13.77
N GLU A 81 23.02 3.30 14.73
CA GLU A 81 24.39 3.68 15.09
C GLU A 81 25.38 3.24 14.00
N GLY A 82 26.35 4.11 13.70
CA GLY A 82 27.44 3.84 12.76
C GLY A 82 27.06 4.04 11.27
N GLY A 83 27.97 4.64 10.51
CA GLY A 83 27.87 4.75 9.04
C GLY A 83 27.31 6.06 8.49
N GLY A 84 27.42 6.21 7.17
CA GLY A 84 27.03 7.42 6.44
C GLY A 84 25.52 7.61 6.26
N PHE A 85 24.69 6.57 6.42
CA PHE A 85 23.24 6.59 6.20
C PHE A 85 22.47 6.18 7.46
N ARG A 86 22.59 6.98 8.52
CA ARG A 86 22.04 6.66 9.84
C ARG A 86 20.53 6.86 9.98
N TYR A 87 19.91 7.67 9.11
CA TYR A 87 18.50 8.06 9.24
C TYR A 87 17.64 7.20 8.34
N ASN A 88 16.84 6.32 8.92
CA ASN A 88 16.06 5.33 8.20
C ASN A 88 14.55 5.58 8.33
N LYS A 89 13.81 5.22 7.29
CA LYS A 89 12.35 5.19 7.30
C LYS A 89 11.85 3.86 6.77
N PHE A 90 10.93 3.27 7.51
CA PHE A 90 10.19 2.07 7.10
C PHE A 90 8.75 2.45 6.75
N TYR A 91 8.33 2.18 5.52
CA TYR A 91 7.00 2.47 5.01
C TYR A 91 6.20 1.18 4.86
N THR A 92 4.93 1.23 5.23
CA THR A 92 4.00 0.12 5.06
C THR A 92 2.66 0.62 4.55
N CYS A 93 2.13 -0.02 3.51
CA CYS A 93 0.73 0.11 3.10
C CYS A 93 0.05 -1.25 3.16
N ASN A 94 -1.10 -1.33 3.83
CA ASN A 94 -1.96 -2.50 3.86
C ASN A 94 -3.15 -2.31 2.91
N TYR A 95 -3.53 -3.38 2.21
CA TYR A 95 -4.51 -3.36 1.12
C TYR A 95 -5.66 -4.32 1.40
N ALA A 96 -6.91 -3.84 1.31
CA ALA A 96 -8.09 -4.63 1.59
C ALA A 96 -9.20 -4.44 0.52
N PRO A 97 -9.86 -5.53 0.08
CA PRO A 97 -9.42 -6.92 0.17
C PRO A 97 -7.98 -7.13 -0.34
N MET A 98 -7.31 -8.16 0.15
CA MET A 98 -5.95 -8.56 -0.26
C MET A 98 -5.88 -8.79 -1.78
N GLY A 99 -4.77 -8.42 -2.41
CA GLY A 99 -4.48 -8.71 -3.81
C GLY A 99 -3.61 -9.95 -4.00
N ASN A 100 -2.99 -10.07 -5.18
CA ASN A 100 -1.96 -11.06 -5.50
C ASN A 100 -2.36 -12.52 -5.18
N PHE A 101 -3.63 -12.84 -5.40
CA PHE A 101 -4.10 -14.22 -5.29
C PHE A 101 -3.62 -15.02 -6.50
N MET A 102 -2.86 -16.08 -6.27
CA MET A 102 -2.36 -16.97 -7.32
C MET A 102 -3.49 -17.44 -8.24
N GLY A 103 -3.27 -17.36 -9.54
CA GLY A 103 -4.23 -17.76 -10.59
C GLY A 103 -5.43 -16.82 -10.76
N ARG A 104 -5.51 -15.71 -10.01
CA ARG A 104 -6.57 -14.70 -10.18
C ARG A 104 -6.06 -13.55 -11.05
N PRO A 105 -6.93 -12.91 -11.84
CA PRO A 105 -6.54 -11.72 -12.60
C PRO A 105 -6.27 -10.55 -11.66
N VAL A 106 -5.24 -9.77 -11.97
CA VAL A 106 -4.93 -8.49 -11.31
C VAL A 106 -6.07 -7.50 -11.52
N TYR A 107 -6.50 -7.39 -12.78
CA TYR A 107 -7.72 -6.70 -13.20
C TYR A 107 -8.24 -7.36 -14.49
N LYS A 108 -9.53 -7.17 -14.78
CA LYS A 108 -10.11 -7.65 -16.05
C LYS A 108 -9.81 -6.63 -17.15
N THR A 109 -9.18 -7.08 -18.23
CA THR A 109 -8.92 -6.24 -19.41
C THR A 109 -10.22 -5.93 -20.17
N GLY A 110 -10.36 -4.70 -20.66
CA GLY A 110 -11.51 -4.26 -21.43
C GLY A 110 -11.68 -2.74 -21.35
N GLU A 111 -12.81 -2.24 -21.87
CA GLU A 111 -13.18 -0.82 -21.73
C GLU A 111 -13.33 -0.43 -20.26
N ALA A 112 -12.82 0.74 -19.89
CA ALA A 112 -12.89 1.26 -18.53
C ALA A 112 -14.34 1.27 -18.02
N CYS A 113 -14.55 0.89 -16.78
CA CYS A 113 -15.86 0.85 -16.11
C CYS A 113 -16.94 -0.07 -16.74
N SER A 114 -16.66 -0.77 -17.84
CA SER A 114 -17.63 -1.66 -18.52
C SER A 114 -18.19 -2.78 -17.63
N ARG A 115 -17.51 -3.07 -16.51
CA ARG A 115 -17.86 -4.12 -15.56
C ARG A 115 -17.80 -3.64 -14.11
N CYS A 116 -18.21 -2.40 -13.84
CA CYS A 116 -18.32 -1.95 -12.46
C CYS A 116 -19.30 -2.84 -11.67
N PRO A 117 -19.00 -3.10 -10.39
CA PRO A 117 -19.91 -3.82 -9.50
C PRO A 117 -21.25 -3.07 -9.37
N GLU A 118 -22.28 -3.80 -8.97
CA GLU A 118 -23.60 -3.22 -8.71
C GLU A 118 -23.51 -2.04 -7.72
N GLY A 119 -24.22 -0.94 -8.04
CA GLY A 119 -24.15 0.32 -7.27
C GLY A 119 -22.86 1.14 -7.50
N GLY A 120 -21.92 0.64 -8.30
CA GLY A 120 -20.75 1.36 -8.75
C GLY A 120 -21.05 2.35 -9.88
N ARG A 121 -20.29 3.44 -9.93
CA ARG A 121 -20.34 4.44 -11.00
C ARG A 121 -18.97 4.64 -11.60
N CYS A 122 -18.91 4.92 -12.89
CA CYS A 122 -17.66 5.31 -13.50
C CYS A 122 -17.26 6.72 -13.08
N SER A 123 -16.02 6.89 -12.66
CA SER A 123 -15.42 8.18 -12.36
C SER A 123 -13.94 8.11 -12.70
N GLN A 124 -13.48 8.91 -13.66
CA GLN A 124 -12.08 8.95 -14.09
C GLN A 124 -11.51 7.55 -14.39
N SER A 125 -12.25 6.75 -15.17
CA SER A 125 -11.90 5.37 -15.53
C SER A 125 -11.85 4.36 -14.36
N LEU A 126 -12.31 4.73 -13.17
CA LEU A 126 -12.40 3.87 -11.99
C LEU A 126 -13.86 3.66 -11.55
N CYS A 127 -14.12 2.51 -10.92
CA CYS A 127 -15.42 2.21 -10.33
C CYS A 127 -15.53 2.80 -8.91
N SER A 128 -16.30 3.87 -8.77
CA SER A 128 -16.61 4.51 -7.49
C SER A 128 -17.92 3.96 -6.92
N MET A 129 -17.88 3.41 -5.71
CA MET A 129 -19.08 2.92 -5.01
C MET A 129 -19.79 4.08 -4.30
N ARG A 130 -21.12 4.20 -4.47
CA ARG A 130 -21.92 5.14 -3.67
C ARG A 130 -21.91 4.71 -2.20
N GLY A 131 -21.70 5.66 -1.28
CA GLY A 131 -21.79 5.41 0.17
C GLY A 131 -20.67 4.59 0.78
N ALA A 132 -19.60 4.25 0.03
CA ALA A 132 -18.41 3.68 0.63
C ALA A 132 -17.84 4.71 1.61
N PRO A 133 -17.74 4.40 2.92
CA PRO A 133 -17.17 5.33 3.86
C PRO A 133 -15.72 5.58 3.43
N LYS A 134 -15.37 6.87 3.23
CA LYS A 134 -14.01 7.31 2.86
C LYS A 134 -12.95 6.91 3.90
N THR A 135 -13.41 6.42 5.04
CA THR A 135 -12.61 5.85 6.13
C THR A 135 -13.15 4.45 6.46
N PRO A 136 -12.29 3.48 6.80
CA PRO A 136 -12.76 2.24 7.40
C PRO A 136 -13.68 2.54 8.59
N PRO A 137 -14.72 1.74 8.85
CA PRO A 137 -15.56 1.92 10.04
C PRO A 137 -14.67 2.01 11.28
N LYS A 138 -14.82 3.10 12.04
CA LYS A 138 -14.07 3.29 13.28
C LYS A 138 -14.46 2.16 14.25
N ASN A 139 -13.48 1.42 14.76
CA ASN A 139 -13.73 0.60 15.94
C ASN A 139 -14.18 1.55 17.08
N GLN A 140 -15.29 1.23 17.73
CA GLN A 140 -15.72 1.88 18.96
C GLN A 140 -14.62 1.64 20.01
N GLY A 141 -13.76 2.64 20.23
CA GLY A 141 -12.56 2.52 21.07
C GLY A 141 -11.37 3.38 20.63
N ASP A 142 -11.44 4.04 19.48
CA ASP A 142 -10.38 4.95 19.00
C ASP A 142 -10.54 6.34 19.61
N THR A 143 -10.14 6.51 20.88
CA THR A 143 -9.85 7.85 21.41
C THR A 143 -8.61 8.38 20.68
N GLY A 144 -8.74 9.55 20.07
CA GLY A 144 -7.72 10.13 19.20
C GLY A 144 -6.35 10.19 19.87
N GLY A 145 -5.43 9.33 19.42
CA GLY A 145 -4.03 9.37 19.80
C GLY A 145 -3.37 10.58 19.15
N LYS A 146 -3.19 11.66 19.91
CA LYS A 146 -2.22 12.70 19.58
C LYS A 146 -0.84 12.04 19.48
N GLY A 147 -0.11 12.32 18.39
CA GLY A 147 1.25 11.81 18.18
C GLY A 147 2.13 12.07 19.39
N GLY A 148 2.53 11.00 20.06
CA GLY A 148 3.48 11.04 21.17
C GLY A 148 4.89 11.19 20.63
N ARG A 149 5.55 12.30 20.95
CA ARG A 149 7.01 12.44 20.83
C ARG A 149 7.64 11.52 21.88
N TYR A 150 8.24 10.41 21.47
CA TYR A 150 9.16 9.68 22.35
C TYR A 150 10.54 10.33 22.25
N GLY A 151 10.73 11.40 23.01
CA GLY A 151 12.07 11.87 23.35
C GLY A 151 12.64 10.97 24.45
N LYS A 152 13.48 10.00 24.10
CA LYS A 152 14.39 9.39 25.08
C LYS A 152 15.69 10.20 25.08
N ARG A 153 15.82 11.09 26.07
CA ARG A 153 17.14 11.52 26.55
C ARG A 153 17.72 10.34 27.31
N PHE A 154 18.75 9.71 26.78
CA PHE A 154 19.69 8.95 27.60
C PHE A 154 20.72 9.93 28.13
N GLY A 155 20.64 10.20 29.43
CA GLY A 155 21.69 10.90 30.18
C GLY A 155 22.92 10.01 30.29
N ARG A 156 24.06 10.69 30.46
CA ARG A 156 25.39 10.11 30.72
C ARG A 156 25.41 9.22 31.96
#